data_AF-A0A2E4EM64-F1
#
_entry.id   AF-A0A2E4EM64-F1
#
_cell.length_a   1.000
_cell.length_b   1.000
_cell.length_c   1.000
_cell.angle_alpha   90.00
_cell.angle_beta   90.00
_cell.angle_gamma   90.00
#
_symmetry.space_group_name_H-M   'P 1'
#
loop_
_entity.id
_entity.type
_entity.pdbx_description
1 polymer ?
#
loop_
_entity_poly.entity_id
_entity_poly.type
_entity_poly.pdbx_seq_one_letter_code
_entity_poly.pdbx_strand_id
1 'polypeptide(L)' 'MKHINSGYIIGGGTLIGMGVGQLYGNMKAFMFIGIGVGLVVAAMAAVIAKKDDKKEKNEA' A
#
# COMPACT_ATOMS: atom_id res chain seq x y z
N MET A 1 8.85 -13.49 -10.67
CA MET A 1 8.66 -12.14 -10.08
C MET A 1 7.17 -11.89 -9.86
N LYS A 2 6.66 -12.07 -8.64
CA LYS A 2 5.30 -11.68 -8.30
C LYS A 2 5.33 -10.15 -8.11
N HIS A 3 5.08 -9.40 -9.17
CA HIS A 3 5.05 -7.94 -9.11
C HIS A 3 3.92 -7.52 -8.18
N ILE A 4 4.25 -7.22 -6.92
CA ILE A 4 3.37 -6.45 -6.04
C ILE A 4 3.28 -5.08 -6.70
N ASN A 5 2.22 -4.90 -7.47
CA ASN A 5 2.03 -3.69 -8.24
C ASN A 5 1.52 -2.62 -7.28
N SER A 6 2.47 -1.90 -6.68
CA SER A 6 2.24 -0.86 -5.66
C SER A 6 1.19 0.17 -6.07
N GLY A 7 0.99 0.36 -7.39
CA GLY A 7 -0.07 1.21 -7.93
C GLY A 7 -1.48 0.76 -7.53
N TYR A 8 -1.74 -0.54 -7.42
CA TYR A 8 -3.05 -1.05 -6.97
C TYR A 8 -3.25 -0.89 -5.46
N ILE A 9 -2.19 -0.97 -4.65
CA ILE A 9 -2.28 -0.78 -3.20
C ILE A 9 -2.59 0.70 -2.89
N ILE A 10 -1.89 1.61 -3.56
CA ILE A 10 -2.11 3.06 -3.39
C ILE A 10 -3.47 3.45 -3.98
N GLY A 11 -3.81 2.96 -5.18
CA GLY A 11 -5.11 3.22 -5.81
C GLY A 11 -6.29 2.70 -4.97
N GLY A 12 -6.18 1.47 -4.46
CA GLY A 12 -7.20 0.88 -3.58
C GLY A 12 -7.34 1.64 -2.25
N GLY A 13 -6.23 1.99 -1.61
CA GLY A 13 -6.23 2.81 -0.39
C GLY A 13 -6.86 4.19 -0.59
N THR A 14 -6.61 4.82 -1.75
CA THR A 14 -7.20 6.11 -2.12
C THR A 14 -8.72 6.01 -2.31
N LEU A 15 -9.19 4.95 -3.01
CA LEU A 15 -10.62 4.74 -3.22
C LEU A 15 -11.36 4.45 -1.91
N ILE A 16 -10.77 3.65 -1.03
CA ILE A 16 -11.31 3.40 0.33
C ILE A 16 -11.33 4.71 1.12
N GLY A 17 -10.25 5.50 1.08
CA GLY A 17 -10.17 6.81 1.71
C GLY A 17 -11.23 7.79 1.20
N MET A 18 -11.52 7.80 -0.10
CA MET A 18 -12.62 8.60 -0.66
C MET A 18 -13.98 8.09 -0.19
N GLY A 19 -14.22 6.77 -0.20
CA GLY A 19 -15.48 6.18 0.27
C GLY A 19 -15.77 6.48 1.74
N VAL A 20 -14.77 6.34 2.61
CA VAL A 20 -14.89 6.72 4.02
C VAL A 20 -15.06 8.23 4.15
N GLY A 21 -14.29 9.02 3.41
CA GLY A 21 -14.38 10.48 3.43
C GLY A 21 -15.74 11.04 3.02
N GLN A 22 -16.44 10.36 2.12
CA GLN A 22 -17.79 10.71 1.70
C GLN A 22 -18.82 10.45 2.81
N LEU A 23 -18.64 9.40 3.62
CA LEU A 23 -19.53 9.08 4.75
C LEU A 23 -19.35 10.03 5.94
N TYR A 24 -18.13 10.51 6.19
CA TYR A 24 -17.80 11.38 7.32
C TYR A 24 -17.80 12.88 6.98
N GLY A 25 -18.19 13.25 5.75
CA GLY A 25 -18.31 14.65 5.31
C GLY A 25 -16.98 15.38 5.15
N ASN A 26 -15.84 14.69 5.27
CA ASN A 26 -14.51 15.30 5.18
C ASN A 26 -13.61 14.57 4.18
N MET A 27 -14.01 14.65 2.91
CA MET A 27 -13.41 13.90 1.80
C MET A 27 -11.89 14.07 1.69
N LYS A 28 -11.38 15.30 1.87
CA LYS A 28 -9.94 15.60 1.75
C LYS A 28 -9.12 14.84 2.80
N ALA A 29 -9.55 14.89 4.06
CA ALA A 29 -8.80 14.28 5.16
C ALA A 29 -8.67 12.76 4.97
N PHE A 30 -9.77 12.07 4.67
CA PHE A 30 -9.76 10.62 4.51
C PHE A 30 -9.09 10.15 3.22
N MET A 31 -9.08 10.98 2.16
CA MET A 31 -8.32 10.69 0.95
C MET A 31 -6.80 10.69 1.22
N PHE A 32 -6.29 11.69 1.96
CA PHE A 32 -4.89 11.73 2.38
C PHE A 32 -4.53 10.60 3.35
N ILE A 33 -5.44 10.24 4.26
CA ILE A 33 -5.25 9.08 5.14
C ILE A 33 -5.18 7.79 4.31
N GLY A 34 -6.07 7.61 3.32
CA GLY A 34 -6.07 6.45 2.44
C GLY A 34 -4.78 6.30 1.62
N ILE A 35 -4.27 7.41 1.07
CA ILE A 35 -2.97 7.45 0.37
C ILE A 35 -1.83 7.12 1.34
N GLY A 36 -1.81 7.75 2.52
CA GLY A 36 -0.77 7.54 3.53
C GLY A 36 -0.70 6.08 3.99
N VAL A 37 -1.84 5.48 4.31
CA VAL A 37 -1.93 4.05 4.68
C VAL A 37 -1.50 3.17 3.51
N GLY A 38 -1.94 3.46 2.29
CA GLY A 38 -1.54 2.72 1.09
C GLY A 38 -0.03 2.71 0.85
N LEU A 39 0.64 3.86 1.06
CA LEU A 39 2.09 3.98 0.96
C LEU A 39 2.83 3.18 2.05
N VAL A 40 2.35 3.22 3.30
CA VAL A 40 2.94 2.43 4.39
C VAL A 40 2.85 0.94 4.11
N VAL A 41 1.70 0.47 3.64
CA VAL A 41 1.48 -0.95 3.28
C VAL A 41 2.39 -1.36 2.11
N ALA A 42 2.48 -0.53 1.07
CA ALA A 42 3.37 -0.79 -0.06
C ALA A 42 4.85 -0.83 0.36
N ALA A 43 5.26 0.07 1.26
CA ALA A 43 6.62 0.09 1.80
C ALA A 43 6.92 -1.16 2.64
N MET A 44 6.00 -1.58 3.51
CA MET A 44 6.15 -2.83 4.26
C MET A 44 6.24 -4.05 3.34
N ALA A 45 5.38 -4.13 2.31
CA ALA A 45 5.43 -5.21 1.32
C ALA A 45 6.76 -5.24 0.56
N ALA A 46 7.32 -4.08 0.20
CA ALA A 46 8.62 -3.98 -0.46
C ALA A 46 9.78 -4.40 0.46
N VAL A 47 9.71 -4.06 1.76
CA VAL A 47 10.71 -4.47 2.76
C VAL A 47 10.66 -5.98 3.00
N ILE A 48 9.47 -6.57 3.06
CA ILE A 48 9.28 -8.03 3.20
C ILE A 48 9.80 -8.75 1.95
N ALA A 49 9.42 -8.29 0.75
CA ALA A 49 9.89 -8.87 -0.50
C ALA A 49 11.43 -8.85 -0.62
N LYS A 50 12.08 -7.75 -0.21
CA LYS A 50 13.56 -7.68 -0.15
C LYS A 50 14.19 -8.68 0.82
N LYS A 51 13.47 -9.08 1.88
CA LYS A 51 13.94 -10.08 2.85
C LYS A 51 13.86 -11.50 2.29
N ASP A 52 12.82 -11.81 1.53
CA ASP A 52 12.65 -13.12 0.90
C ASP A 52 13.68 -13.35 -0.24
N ASP A 53 13.95 -12.32 -1.07
CA ASP A 53 15.01 -12.37 -2.10
C ASP A 53 16.41 -12.66 -1.51
N LYS A 54 16.67 -12.22 -0.27
CA LYS A 54 17.93 -12.50 0.43
C LYS A 54 18.04 -13.92 0.97
N LYS A 55 16.92 -14.60 1.23
CA LYS A 55 16.92 -16.00 1.65
C LYS A 55 17.18 -16.92 0.47
N GLU A 56 16.52 -16.69 -0.66
CA GLU A 56 16.68 -17.49 -1.87
C GLU A 56 18.12 -17.46 -2.41
N LYS A 57 18.85 -16.35 -2.22
CA LYS A 57 20.26 -16.23 -2.63
C LYS A 57 21.29 -16.86 -1.68
N ASN A 58 20.92 -17.21 -0.45
CA ASN A 58 21.83 -17.80 0.54
C ASN A 58 21.66 -19.33 0.66
N GLU A 59 20.67 -19.90 -0.01
CA GLU A 59 20.39 -21.34 -0.07
C GLU A 59 20.78 -21.97 -1.43
N ALA A 60 21.38 -21.18 -2.34
CA ALA A 60 21.90 -21.61 -3.63
C ALA A 60 23.43 -21.68 -3.65
#